data_AF-A0A5B8YF50-F1
#
_entry.id   AF-A0A5B8YF50-F1
#
_cell.length_a   1.000
_cell.length_b   1.000
_cell.length_c   1.000
_cell.angle_alpha   90.00
_cell.angle_beta   90.00
_cell.angle_gamma   90.00
#
_symmetry.space_group_name_H-M   'P 1'
#
loop_
_entity.id
_entity.type
_entity.pdbx_description
1 polymer ?
#
loop_
_entity_poly.entity_id
_entity_poly.type
_entity_poly.pdbx_seq_one_letter_code
_entity_poly.pdbx_strand_id
1 'polypeptide(L)'
;MKKLLLLVLSTFCLGACSVDTLELDPVDSQLLVLDATYTVKGCSITTFNFEDAGRIEVRNDLDFIYVNLFANGEYQIAESYLHLGADISDFPTTGNSNNPGISLKDMDYKYTFSPTVKEYSYKFPVDSFEDTFLVGAYTVFQLGKKKYSFWAGDLTGNKWSYFENILFDHPNAGSDNSRDITLSEAQKLPSWDEVRKVYTAMLDPGVPEGQSVGSFEPSIWDLINRFNDPILGGVGEYTTVYTLGEGECTDSVILTLNVVP
;
A
#
# COMPACT_ATOMS: atom_id res chain seq x y z
N MET A 1 -73.51 15.59 41.78
CA MET A 1 -73.80 14.33 41.05
C MET A 1 -72.46 13.64 40.82
N LYS A 2 -72.13 12.59 41.60
CA LYS A 2 -72.11 11.16 41.19
C LYS A 2 -71.14 10.90 40.01
N LYS A 3 -70.16 9.99 39.97
CA LYS A 3 -69.50 8.96 40.81
C LYS A 3 -68.15 8.67 40.06
N LEU A 4 -66.98 8.52 40.69
CA LEU A 4 -66.33 7.31 41.24
C LEU A 4 -66.42 5.99 40.40
N LEU A 5 -65.24 5.46 40.02
CA LEU A 5 -64.73 4.06 39.85
C LEU A 5 -63.88 3.93 38.56
N LEU A 6 -62.56 3.70 38.56
CA LEU A 6 -61.77 2.49 38.92
C LEU A 6 -62.22 1.19 38.22
N LEU A 7 -61.50 0.72 37.19
CA LEU A 7 -60.73 -0.53 37.23
C LEU A 7 -59.92 -0.82 35.94
N VAL A 8 -58.73 -1.34 36.20
CA VAL A 8 -57.66 -1.96 35.39
C VAL A 8 -58.12 -2.92 34.27
N LEU A 9 -57.46 -2.89 33.11
CA LEU A 9 -57.04 -4.12 32.44
C LEU A 9 -55.75 -3.92 31.64
N SER A 10 -54.69 -4.57 32.12
CA SER A 10 -53.40 -4.74 31.45
C SER A 10 -53.56 -5.50 30.13
N THR A 11 -52.85 -5.09 29.10
CA THR A 11 -52.41 -6.01 28.05
C THR A 11 -50.96 -5.69 27.70
N PHE A 12 -50.09 -6.52 28.26
CA PHE A 12 -48.73 -6.75 27.80
C PHE A 12 -48.82 -7.29 26.36
N CYS A 13 -48.29 -6.55 25.39
CA CYS A 13 -47.81 -7.14 24.16
C CYS A 13 -46.39 -6.63 23.94
N LEU A 14 -45.46 -7.56 24.13
CA LEU A 14 -44.06 -7.46 23.80
C LEU A 14 -43.95 -7.13 22.31
N GLY A 15 -43.77 -5.85 21.99
CA GLY A 15 -43.22 -5.46 20.70
C GLY A 15 -41.77 -5.90 20.69
N ALA A 16 -41.49 -7.02 20.03
CA ALA A 16 -40.14 -7.42 19.70
C ALA A 16 -39.42 -6.26 19.01
N CYS A 17 -38.23 -5.92 19.49
CA CYS A 17 -37.27 -5.14 18.74
C CYS A 17 -36.93 -5.93 17.47
N SER A 18 -37.63 -5.66 16.36
CA SER A 18 -37.02 -5.84 15.05
C SER A 18 -35.99 -4.74 14.97
N VAL A 19 -34.76 -5.05 15.36
CA VAL A 19 -33.62 -4.23 14.98
C VAL A 19 -33.51 -4.49 13.49
N ASP A 20 -33.98 -3.55 12.68
CA ASP A 20 -33.64 -3.52 11.27
C ASP A 20 -32.12 -3.52 11.21
N THR A 21 -31.56 -4.66 10.82
CA THR A 21 -30.17 -4.75 10.42
C THR A 21 -30.04 -3.83 9.22
N LEU A 22 -29.59 -2.60 9.50
CA LEU A 22 -28.94 -1.75 8.51
C LEU A 22 -27.85 -2.60 7.88
N GLU A 23 -28.15 -3.13 6.70
CA GLU A 23 -27.14 -3.57 5.74
C GLU A 23 -26.30 -2.33 5.44
N LEU A 24 -25.16 -2.26 6.13
CA LEU A 24 -24.07 -1.38 5.74
C LEU A 24 -23.53 -1.93 4.43
N ASP A 25 -24.02 -1.40 3.32
CA ASP A 25 -23.37 -1.53 2.02
C ASP A 25 -21.88 -1.18 2.17
N PRO A 26 -20.95 -2.09 1.86
CA PRO A 26 -19.52 -1.79 1.93
C PRO A 26 -19.05 -1.27 0.57
N VAL A 27 -19.65 -0.21 0.03
CA VAL A 27 -19.11 0.45 -1.16
C VAL A 27 -19.40 1.95 -1.05
N ASP A 28 -18.33 2.73 -1.21
CA ASP A 28 -18.32 4.20 -1.23
C ASP A 28 -18.19 4.91 0.13
N SER A 29 -17.30 4.37 0.99
CA SER A 29 -16.50 5.27 1.81
C SER A 29 -15.61 6.08 0.86
N GLN A 30 -16.12 7.22 0.38
CA GLN A 30 -15.28 8.35 0.03
C GLN A 30 -14.52 8.71 1.31
N LEU A 31 -13.39 8.03 1.53
CA LEU A 31 -12.36 8.49 2.43
C LEU A 31 -12.06 9.90 1.93
N LEU A 32 -12.53 10.90 2.69
CA LEU A 32 -11.88 12.19 2.75
C LEU A 32 -10.46 11.89 3.23
N VAL A 33 -9.59 11.51 2.30
CA VAL A 33 -8.17 11.34 2.57
C VAL A 33 -7.66 12.75 2.80
N LEU A 34 -7.61 13.15 4.07
CA LEU A 34 -6.85 14.31 4.49
C LEU A 34 -5.40 14.10 4.05
N ASP A 35 -4.71 15.19 3.74
CA ASP A 35 -3.27 15.19 3.45
C ASP A 35 -2.55 14.40 4.55
N ALA A 36 -2.09 13.20 4.20
CA ALA A 36 -1.62 12.22 5.17
C ALA A 36 -0.70 11.21 4.50
N THR A 37 0.29 10.80 5.29
CA THR A 37 1.08 9.59 5.05
C THR A 37 0.50 8.50 5.94
N TYR A 38 0.07 7.40 5.35
CA TYR A 38 -0.46 6.27 6.11
C TYR A 38 0.14 4.96 5.62
N THR A 39 0.38 4.07 6.57
CA THR A 39 0.90 2.72 6.29
C THR A 39 -0.27 1.76 6.12
N VAL A 40 -0.46 1.25 4.90
CA VAL A 40 -1.37 0.13 4.64
C VAL A 40 -0.53 -1.11 4.43
N LYS A 41 -0.63 -2.07 5.36
CA LYS A 41 -0.07 -3.41 5.17
C LYS A 41 1.44 -3.44 4.88
N GLY A 42 2.18 -2.42 5.32
CA GLY A 42 3.62 -2.30 5.11
C GLY A 42 4.03 -1.35 3.99
N CYS A 43 3.15 -1.01 3.03
CA CYS A 43 3.41 0.14 2.16
C CYS A 43 3.01 1.41 2.87
N SER A 44 3.82 2.43 2.72
CA SER A 44 3.35 3.77 2.97
C SER A 44 2.86 4.39 1.68
N ILE A 45 1.74 5.10 1.80
CA ILE A 45 1.20 5.91 0.73
C ILE A 45 1.15 7.33 1.26
N THR A 46 1.83 8.23 0.55
CA THR A 46 1.75 9.66 0.82
C THR A 46 0.72 10.26 -0.12
N THR A 47 -0.33 10.86 0.44
CA THR A 47 -1.45 11.41 -0.33
C THR A 47 -1.63 12.89 -0.04
N PHE A 48 -1.87 13.66 -1.10
CA PHE A 48 -2.26 15.07 -1.02
C PHE A 48 -3.39 15.40 -1.98
N ASN A 49 -4.20 16.39 -1.65
CA ASN A 49 -5.31 16.81 -2.50
C ASN A 49 -4.96 17.95 -3.45
N PHE A 50 -5.65 17.98 -4.59
CA PHE A 50 -5.77 19.12 -5.48
C PHE A 50 -7.11 19.82 -5.22
N GLU A 51 -7.31 20.29 -3.98
CA GLU A 51 -8.60 20.77 -3.49
C GLU A 51 -9.71 19.71 -3.70
N ASP A 52 -10.86 20.08 -4.25
CA ASP A 52 -11.97 19.16 -4.56
C ASP A 52 -11.80 18.43 -5.90
N ALA A 53 -10.85 18.84 -6.74
CA ALA A 53 -10.77 18.39 -8.13
C ALA A 53 -10.09 17.03 -8.32
N GLY A 54 -9.22 16.64 -7.39
CA GLY A 54 -8.45 15.40 -7.49
C GLY A 54 -7.50 15.19 -6.32
N ARG A 55 -6.66 14.16 -6.43
CA ARG A 55 -5.58 13.88 -5.47
C ARG A 55 -4.34 13.32 -6.17
N ILE A 56 -3.21 13.37 -5.48
CA ILE A 56 -1.96 12.72 -5.83
C ILE A 56 -1.62 11.68 -4.77
N GLU A 57 -1.16 10.51 -5.21
CA GLU A 57 -0.63 9.46 -4.34
C GLU A 57 0.80 9.12 -4.77
N VAL A 58 1.72 9.08 -3.82
CA VAL A 58 3.08 8.61 -4.01
C VAL A 58 3.27 7.32 -3.24
N ARG A 59 3.77 6.29 -3.92
CA ARG A 59 4.12 4.99 -3.35
C ARG A 59 5.36 4.45 -4.05
N ASN A 60 6.05 3.50 -3.45
CA ASN A 60 7.15 2.79 -4.10
C ASN A 60 7.05 1.27 -3.87
N ASP A 61 7.54 0.50 -4.84
CA ASP A 61 7.90 -0.91 -4.68
C ASP A 61 9.44 -1.03 -4.56
N LEU A 62 9.99 -2.24 -4.71
CA LEU A 62 11.45 -2.49 -4.67
C LEU A 62 12.21 -1.85 -5.83
N ASP A 63 11.54 -1.60 -6.96
CA ASP A 63 12.19 -1.20 -8.21
C ASP A 63 11.83 0.24 -8.61
N PHE A 64 10.64 0.70 -8.21
CA PHE A 64 10.03 1.90 -8.76
C PHE A 64 9.23 2.72 -7.76
N ILE A 65 9.28 4.04 -7.95
CA ILE A 65 8.36 5.02 -7.40
C ILE A 65 7.23 5.25 -8.40
N TYR A 66 6.00 5.28 -7.89
CA TYR A 66 4.80 5.61 -8.65
C TYR A 66 4.21 6.90 -8.09
N VAL A 67 3.99 7.87 -8.97
CA VAL A 67 3.25 9.10 -8.67
C VAL A 67 1.94 9.06 -9.44
N ASN A 68 0.86 8.72 -8.75
CA ASN A 68 -0.47 8.57 -9.33
C ASN A 68 -1.29 9.84 -9.13
N LEU A 69 -1.93 10.30 -10.20
CA LEU A 69 -2.87 11.41 -10.19
C LEU A 69 -4.27 10.88 -10.44
N PHE A 70 -5.24 11.31 -9.63
CA PHE A 70 -6.64 10.92 -9.74
C PHE A 70 -7.53 12.17 -9.83
N ALA A 71 -8.48 12.20 -10.76
CA ALA A 71 -9.53 13.20 -10.77
C ALA A 71 -10.77 12.72 -10.00
N ASN A 72 -11.34 13.60 -9.19
CA ASN A 72 -12.51 13.31 -8.36
C ASN A 72 -13.81 13.63 -9.11
N GLY A 73 -14.87 12.86 -8.84
CA GLY A 73 -16.21 13.11 -9.39
C GLY A 73 -16.23 13.25 -10.91
N GLU A 74 -16.74 14.38 -11.41
CA GLU A 74 -16.85 14.69 -12.84
C GLU A 74 -15.61 15.34 -13.46
N TYR A 75 -14.60 15.70 -12.66
CA TYR A 75 -13.36 16.27 -13.16
C TYR A 75 -12.58 15.26 -14.01
N GLN A 76 -11.77 15.74 -14.94
CA GLN A 76 -10.83 14.95 -15.73
C GLN A 76 -9.49 15.67 -15.82
N ILE A 77 -8.38 14.94 -15.83
CA ILE A 77 -7.04 15.48 -15.97
C ILE A 77 -6.83 15.89 -17.44
N ALA A 78 -6.52 17.18 -17.65
CA ALA A 78 -6.22 17.74 -18.95
C ALA A 78 -4.72 17.98 -19.15
N GLU A 79 -4.02 18.41 -18.11
CA GLU A 79 -2.57 18.63 -18.14
C GLU A 79 -1.99 18.27 -16.77
N SER A 80 -0.76 17.77 -16.76
CA SER A 80 -0.03 17.47 -15.53
C SER A 80 1.43 17.91 -15.65
N TYR A 81 1.94 18.48 -14.57
CA TYR A 81 3.30 19.00 -14.44
C TYR A 81 3.88 18.47 -13.14
N LEU A 82 4.99 17.78 -13.22
CA LEU A 82 5.65 17.12 -12.10
C LEU A 82 7.16 17.41 -12.13
N HIS A 83 7.70 17.70 -10.96
CA HIS A 83 9.12 17.86 -10.72
C HIS A 83 9.45 17.20 -9.38
N LEU A 84 10.55 16.47 -9.35
CA LEU A 84 11.04 15.77 -8.17
C LEU A 84 12.46 16.29 -7.90
N GLY A 85 12.71 16.77 -6.69
CA GLY A 85 14.01 17.35 -6.31
C GLY A 85 14.48 16.79 -4.97
N ALA A 86 15.78 16.79 -4.73
CA ALA A 86 16.33 16.45 -3.42
C ALA A 86 16.03 17.56 -2.42
N ASP A 87 16.07 18.82 -2.88
CA ASP A 87 15.73 19.98 -2.07
C ASP A 87 15.03 21.09 -2.88
N ILE A 88 14.62 22.15 -2.16
CA ILE A 88 13.83 23.24 -2.73
C ILE A 88 14.59 24.05 -3.81
N SER A 89 15.92 24.00 -3.82
CA SER A 89 16.76 24.71 -4.77
C SER A 89 16.81 24.04 -6.14
N ASP A 90 16.45 22.75 -6.24
CA ASP A 90 16.31 22.03 -7.50
C ASP A 90 15.12 22.53 -8.33
N PHE A 91 14.11 23.10 -7.64
CA PHE A 91 12.87 23.48 -8.28
C PHE A 91 13.08 24.61 -9.29
N PRO A 92 12.53 24.50 -10.51
CA PRO A 92 12.75 25.48 -11.55
C PRO A 92 11.99 26.77 -11.23
N THR A 93 12.70 27.78 -10.74
CA THR A 93 12.10 29.07 -10.38
C THR A 93 12.12 30.08 -11.53
N THR A 94 11.09 30.91 -11.61
CA THR A 94 11.09 32.10 -12.47
C THR A 94 12.09 33.09 -11.89
N GLY A 95 13.16 33.42 -12.63
CA GLY A 95 14.35 34.17 -12.17
C GLY A 95 14.17 35.61 -11.64
N ASN A 96 13.02 35.96 -11.09
CA ASN A 96 12.85 37.17 -10.28
C ASN A 96 13.22 36.87 -8.82
N SER A 97 14.41 37.32 -8.41
CA SER A 97 14.95 37.14 -7.06
C SER A 97 14.04 37.61 -5.93
N ASN A 98 13.13 38.55 -6.22
CA ASN A 98 12.26 39.15 -5.20
C ASN A 98 10.93 38.40 -5.03
N ASN A 99 10.57 37.52 -5.97
CA ASN A 99 9.32 36.76 -5.91
C ASN A 99 9.39 35.51 -6.83
N PRO A 100 10.26 34.53 -6.55
CA PRO A 100 10.41 33.37 -7.42
C PRO A 100 9.16 32.49 -7.33
N GLY A 101 8.35 32.46 -8.39
CA GLY A 101 7.36 31.40 -8.60
C GLY A 101 7.99 30.21 -9.32
N ILE A 102 7.23 29.12 -9.52
CA ILE A 102 7.69 27.98 -10.33
C ILE A 102 7.48 28.23 -11.81
N SER A 103 8.48 27.90 -12.62
CA SER A 103 8.41 27.88 -14.06
C SER A 103 7.86 26.53 -14.53
N LEU A 104 6.54 26.44 -14.74
CA LEU A 104 5.87 25.22 -15.20
C LEU A 104 6.47 24.66 -16.50
N LYS A 105 6.93 25.53 -17.40
CA LYS A 105 7.57 25.13 -18.66
C LYS A 105 8.93 24.42 -18.45
N ASP A 106 9.56 24.64 -17.31
CA ASP A 106 10.89 24.13 -16.99
C ASP A 106 10.82 22.94 -16.01
N MET A 107 9.63 22.51 -15.58
CA MET A 107 9.45 21.25 -14.85
C MET A 107 9.79 20.04 -15.73
N ASP A 108 10.35 18.99 -15.15
CA ASP A 108 10.91 17.87 -15.91
C ASP A 108 9.85 17.07 -16.66
N TYR A 109 8.73 16.78 -15.99
CA TYR A 109 7.70 15.90 -16.51
C TYR A 109 6.42 16.68 -16.78
N LYS A 110 5.99 16.69 -18.03
CA LYS A 110 4.86 17.49 -18.50
C LYS A 110 4.04 16.69 -19.51
N TYR A 111 2.75 16.59 -19.29
CA TYR A 111 1.84 15.89 -20.20
C TYR A 111 0.58 16.71 -20.46
N THR A 112 0.08 16.60 -21.69
CA THR A 112 -1.22 17.17 -22.11
C THR A 112 -2.05 16.03 -22.69
N PHE A 113 -3.26 15.87 -22.18
CA PHE A 113 -4.13 14.74 -22.50
C PHE A 113 -5.21 15.16 -23.51
N SER A 114 -5.33 14.38 -24.59
CA SER A 114 -6.39 14.52 -25.59
C SER A 114 -6.80 13.13 -26.10
N PRO A 115 -7.94 12.56 -25.65
CA PRO A 115 -8.91 13.12 -24.70
C PRO A 115 -8.34 13.24 -23.27
N THR A 116 -9.04 13.97 -22.41
CA THR A 116 -8.75 14.06 -20.98
C THR A 116 -8.92 12.70 -20.30
N VAL A 117 -8.21 12.47 -19.19
CA VAL A 117 -8.17 11.15 -18.50
C VAL A 117 -8.65 11.25 -17.05
N LYS A 118 -9.05 10.13 -16.43
CA LYS A 118 -9.42 10.09 -15.01
C LYS A 118 -8.23 9.85 -14.08
N GLU A 119 -7.22 9.16 -14.58
CA GLU A 119 -6.04 8.77 -13.83
C GLU A 119 -4.82 8.83 -14.73
N TYR A 120 -3.67 9.15 -14.14
CA TYR A 120 -2.37 9.06 -14.80
C TYR A 120 -1.28 8.70 -13.80
N SER A 121 -0.34 7.85 -14.21
CA SER A 121 0.76 7.39 -13.35
C SER A 121 2.10 7.72 -13.98
N TYR A 122 2.97 8.39 -13.22
CA TYR A 122 4.39 8.46 -13.52
C TYR A 122 5.11 7.31 -12.82
N LYS A 123 6.15 6.79 -13.47
CA LYS A 123 6.95 5.68 -12.98
C LYS A 123 8.42 6.03 -13.06
N PHE A 124 9.13 5.95 -11.94
CA PHE A 124 10.56 6.27 -11.85
C PHE A 124 11.31 5.14 -11.17
N PRO A 125 12.54 4.80 -11.60
CA PRO A 125 13.39 3.86 -10.86
C PRO A 125 13.68 4.37 -9.44
N VAL A 126 13.61 3.49 -8.44
CA VAL A 126 13.85 3.87 -7.03
C VAL A 126 15.30 4.29 -6.79
N ASP A 127 16.25 3.69 -7.52
CA ASP A 127 17.70 3.96 -7.44
C ASP A 127 18.10 5.38 -7.86
N SER A 128 17.15 6.15 -8.41
CA SER A 128 17.35 7.51 -8.87
C SER A 128 17.09 8.57 -7.79
N PHE A 129 16.70 8.16 -6.58
CA PHE A 129 16.27 9.05 -5.50
C PHE A 129 16.99 8.74 -4.19
N GLU A 130 17.15 9.77 -3.36
CA GLU A 130 17.52 9.59 -1.95
C GLU A 130 16.32 9.12 -1.13
N ASP A 131 16.55 8.68 0.11
CA ASP A 131 15.52 8.22 1.05
C ASP A 131 14.39 9.24 1.24
N THR A 132 14.67 10.52 1.05
CA THR A 132 13.69 11.60 1.09
C THR A 132 13.84 12.49 -0.13
N PHE A 133 12.72 12.91 -0.73
CA PHE A 133 12.70 13.84 -1.84
C PHE A 133 11.46 14.73 -1.80
N LEU A 134 11.53 15.88 -2.45
CA LEU A 134 10.43 16.83 -2.58
C LEU A 134 9.67 16.62 -3.89
N VAL A 135 8.36 16.79 -3.82
CA VAL A 135 7.43 16.62 -4.95
C VAL A 135 6.72 17.93 -5.25
N GLY A 136 6.98 18.49 -6.43
CA GLY A 136 6.21 19.59 -7.00
C GLY A 136 5.21 19.07 -8.01
N ALA A 137 3.92 19.13 -7.69
CA ALA A 137 2.86 18.68 -8.58
C ALA A 137 1.84 19.78 -8.85
N TYR A 138 1.67 20.11 -10.14
CA TYR A 138 0.64 21.03 -10.62
C TYR A 138 -0.19 20.35 -11.69
N THR A 139 -1.51 20.39 -11.55
CA THR A 139 -2.44 19.68 -12.43
C THR A 139 -3.55 20.60 -12.90
N VAL A 140 -3.87 20.52 -14.19
CA VAL A 140 -5.03 21.19 -14.79
C VAL A 140 -6.14 20.17 -14.97
N PHE A 141 -7.24 20.39 -14.27
CA PHE A 141 -8.46 19.59 -14.36
C PHE A 141 -9.48 20.27 -15.27
N GLN A 142 -10.30 19.48 -15.94
CA GLN A 142 -11.40 19.89 -16.78
C GLN A 142 -12.72 19.40 -16.21
N LEU A 143 -13.68 20.31 -16.07
CA LEU A 143 -15.07 20.01 -15.71
C LEU A 143 -15.98 20.61 -16.78
N GLY A 144 -16.53 19.76 -17.64
CA GLY A 144 -17.24 20.19 -18.84
C GLY A 144 -16.33 20.99 -19.78
N LYS A 145 -16.63 22.29 -19.97
CA LYS A 145 -15.83 23.21 -20.81
C LYS A 145 -14.87 24.11 -20.02
N LYS A 146 -14.85 24.01 -18.69
CA LYS A 146 -14.04 24.84 -17.83
C LYS A 146 -12.78 24.09 -17.41
N LYS A 147 -11.67 24.83 -17.27
CA LYS A 147 -10.40 24.33 -16.74
C LYS A 147 -10.12 24.97 -15.38
N TYR A 148 -9.54 24.20 -14.48
CA TYR A 148 -9.16 24.57 -13.13
C TYR A 148 -7.75 24.05 -12.88
N SER A 149 -6.94 24.77 -12.10
CA SER A 149 -5.56 24.37 -11.89
C SER A 149 -5.17 24.49 -10.43
N PHE A 150 -4.49 23.46 -9.94
CA PHE A 150 -4.18 23.32 -8.52
C PHE A 150 -2.76 22.80 -8.33
N TRP A 151 -2.15 23.22 -7.23
CA TRP A 151 -0.97 22.59 -6.66
C TRP A 151 -1.41 21.57 -5.61
N ALA A 152 -0.65 20.50 -5.45
CA ALA A 152 -0.78 19.59 -4.31
C ALA A 152 0.39 19.81 -3.33
N GLY A 153 0.12 19.62 -2.04
CA GLY A 153 1.11 19.68 -0.98
C GLY A 153 0.75 20.62 0.16
N ASP A 154 1.33 20.36 1.33
CA ASP A 154 1.18 21.12 2.57
C ASP A 154 2.28 22.16 2.79
N LEU A 155 3.45 21.97 2.17
CA LEU A 155 4.53 22.94 2.20
C LEU A 155 4.26 24.04 1.18
N THR A 156 4.38 25.28 1.63
CA THR A 156 4.03 26.46 0.83
C THR A 156 5.28 27.15 0.30
N GLY A 157 5.38 27.24 -1.02
CA GLY A 157 6.24 28.18 -1.72
C GLY A 157 5.52 29.49 -2.03
N ASN A 158 6.17 30.39 -2.77
CA ASN A 158 5.56 31.66 -3.14
C ASN A 158 4.49 31.49 -4.23
N LYS A 159 3.23 31.26 -3.82
CA LYS A 159 2.05 30.98 -4.68
C LYS A 159 2.03 29.59 -5.33
N TRP A 160 2.72 28.63 -4.72
CA TRP A 160 2.72 27.23 -5.14
C TRP A 160 2.89 26.35 -3.91
N SER A 161 2.56 25.07 -4.04
CA SER A 161 2.70 24.09 -2.96
C SER A 161 3.51 22.89 -3.43
N TYR A 162 4.12 22.21 -2.47
CA TYR A 162 4.88 21.00 -2.64
C TYR A 162 4.78 20.18 -1.35
N PHE A 163 5.32 18.98 -1.37
CA PHE A 163 5.38 18.14 -0.19
C PHE A 163 6.66 17.32 -0.18
N GLU A 164 7.03 16.85 1.01
CA GLU A 164 8.10 15.89 1.20
C GLU A 164 7.53 14.47 1.08
N ASN A 165 8.24 13.61 0.35
CA ASN A 165 7.97 12.19 0.30
C ASN A 165 9.19 11.42 0.82
N ILE A 166 8.93 10.44 1.68
CA ILE A 166 9.94 9.53 2.20
C ILE A 166 9.79 8.22 1.42
N LEU A 167 10.89 7.65 0.93
CA LEU A 167 10.94 6.30 0.41
C LEU A 167 10.81 5.32 1.56
N PHE A 168 9.93 4.35 1.37
CA PHE A 168 9.74 3.31 2.36
C PHE A 168 10.49 2.07 1.91
N ASP A 169 11.23 1.48 2.84
CA ASP A 169 11.84 0.17 2.63
C ASP A 169 10.72 -0.83 2.36
N HIS A 170 10.66 -1.33 1.13
CA HIS A 170 9.72 -2.37 0.76
C HIS A 170 10.19 -3.69 1.39
N PRO A 171 9.29 -4.56 1.88
CA PRO A 171 9.67 -5.90 2.30
C PRO A 171 10.47 -6.59 1.20
N ASN A 172 11.58 -7.22 1.60
CA ASN A 172 12.46 -8.00 0.74
C ASN A 172 12.66 -9.37 1.40
N ALA A 173 12.09 -10.41 0.80
CA ALA A 173 12.12 -11.79 1.27
C ALA A 173 13.44 -12.50 0.90
N GLY A 174 14.28 -11.86 0.09
CA GLY A 174 15.57 -12.39 -0.35
C GLY A 174 15.46 -13.28 -1.58
N SER A 175 16.55 -13.96 -1.88
CA SER A 175 16.69 -14.81 -3.07
C SER A 175 16.21 -16.24 -2.81
N ASP A 176 15.67 -16.90 -3.85
CA ASP A 176 15.32 -18.32 -3.79
C ASP A 176 16.49 -19.16 -3.29
N ASN A 177 16.21 -20.08 -2.36
CA ASN A 177 17.27 -20.84 -1.72
C ASN A 177 16.86 -22.30 -1.45
N SER A 178 17.87 -23.16 -1.35
CA SER A 178 17.67 -24.57 -1.06
C SER A 178 18.76 -25.14 -0.16
N ARG A 179 18.41 -26.20 0.56
CA ARG A 179 19.31 -26.88 1.48
C ARG A 179 19.06 -28.37 1.48
N ASP A 180 20.15 -29.13 1.54
CA ASP A 180 20.10 -30.58 1.71
C ASP A 180 20.22 -30.96 3.20
N ILE A 181 19.42 -31.94 3.62
CA ILE A 181 19.57 -32.65 4.91
C ILE A 181 19.38 -34.15 4.68
N THR A 182 20.04 -34.97 5.49
CA THR A 182 19.82 -36.43 5.45
C THR A 182 18.46 -36.79 6.06
N LEU A 183 17.90 -37.93 5.66
CA LEU A 183 16.69 -38.49 6.27
C LEU A 183 16.84 -38.63 7.79
N SER A 184 18.03 -38.99 8.27
CA SER A 184 18.33 -39.13 9.69
C SER A 184 18.32 -37.81 10.46
N GLU A 185 18.65 -36.70 9.80
CA GLU A 185 18.58 -35.35 10.38
C GLU A 185 17.13 -34.86 10.36
N ALA A 186 16.41 -35.06 9.26
CA ALA A 186 15.01 -34.72 9.14
C ALA A 186 14.15 -35.39 10.24
N GLN A 187 14.38 -36.68 10.50
CA GLN A 187 13.69 -37.44 11.55
C GLN A 187 13.99 -36.96 12.98
N LYS A 188 15.06 -36.19 13.19
CA LYS A 188 15.43 -35.64 14.50
C LYS A 188 14.78 -34.30 14.78
N LEU A 189 14.13 -33.66 13.81
CA LEU A 189 13.43 -32.39 14.01
C LEU A 189 12.17 -32.64 14.85
N PRO A 190 12.15 -32.26 16.13
CA PRO A 190 11.15 -32.74 17.10
C PRO A 190 9.85 -31.94 17.08
N SER A 191 9.82 -30.79 16.40
CA SER A 191 8.70 -29.86 16.49
C SER A 191 8.58 -28.96 15.28
N TRP A 192 7.41 -28.34 15.17
CA TRP A 192 7.12 -27.29 14.21
C TRP A 192 8.13 -26.13 14.23
N ASP A 193 8.60 -25.72 15.41
CA ASP A 193 9.53 -24.59 15.54
C ASP A 193 10.93 -24.93 14.99
N GLU A 194 11.37 -26.19 15.18
CA GLU A 194 12.67 -26.64 14.65
C GLU A 194 12.63 -26.76 13.12
N VAL A 195 11.52 -27.20 12.54
CA VAL A 195 11.34 -27.19 11.08
C VAL A 195 11.29 -25.76 10.55
N ARG A 196 10.55 -24.87 11.21
CA ARG A 196 10.53 -23.44 10.84
C ARG A 196 11.94 -22.85 10.82
N LYS A 197 12.76 -23.12 11.85
CA LYS A 197 14.15 -22.63 11.92
C LYS A 197 15.01 -23.12 10.75
N VAL A 198 14.78 -24.34 10.28
CA VAL A 198 15.48 -24.86 9.09
C VAL A 198 15.14 -24.03 7.86
N TYR A 199 13.87 -23.67 7.67
CA TYR A 199 13.46 -22.81 6.55
C TYR A 199 13.93 -21.36 6.72
N THR A 200 13.77 -20.75 7.89
CA THR A 200 14.21 -19.36 8.08
C THR A 200 15.74 -19.20 7.97
N ALA A 201 16.50 -20.24 8.31
CA ALA A 201 17.96 -20.23 8.12
C ALA A 201 18.40 -20.26 6.64
N MET A 202 17.48 -20.44 5.69
CA MET A 202 17.75 -20.31 4.25
C MET A 202 17.50 -18.89 3.73
N LEU A 203 16.91 -18.00 4.52
CA LEU A 203 16.68 -16.61 4.11
C LEU A 203 18.01 -15.84 4.02
N ASP A 204 18.05 -14.85 3.14
CA ASP A 204 19.21 -13.96 2.99
C ASP A 204 19.45 -13.15 4.29
N PRO A 205 20.70 -12.76 4.59
CA PRO A 205 20.99 -11.94 5.75
C PRO A 205 20.22 -10.61 5.72
N GLY A 206 19.54 -10.29 6.82
CA GLY A 206 18.77 -9.05 6.96
C GLY A 206 17.27 -9.20 6.65
N VAL A 207 16.84 -10.35 6.09
CA VAL A 207 15.42 -10.69 5.96
C VAL A 207 14.82 -10.89 7.36
N PRO A 208 13.76 -10.14 7.74
CA PRO A 208 13.14 -10.30 9.06
C PRO A 208 12.64 -11.73 9.33
N GLU A 209 13.09 -12.34 10.41
CA GLU A 209 12.71 -13.71 10.77
C GLU A 209 11.56 -13.73 11.81
N GLY A 210 10.42 -14.36 11.50
CA GLY A 210 9.36 -14.58 12.49
C GLY A 210 7.94 -14.77 11.93
N GLN A 211 7.06 -15.40 12.73
CA GLN A 211 5.64 -15.59 12.38
C GLN A 211 4.86 -14.27 12.29
N SER A 212 5.31 -13.24 13.01
CA SER A 212 4.70 -11.92 13.00
C SER A 212 5.07 -11.09 11.77
N VAL A 213 5.99 -11.59 10.93
CA VAL A 213 6.65 -10.83 9.88
C VAL A 213 6.53 -11.49 8.51
N GLY A 214 6.38 -12.82 8.44
CA GLY A 214 6.10 -13.54 7.20
C GLY A 214 5.32 -14.84 7.38
N SER A 215 4.78 -15.31 6.26
CA SER A 215 3.92 -16.51 6.16
C SER A 215 4.53 -17.56 5.24
N PHE A 216 4.15 -18.82 5.43
CA PHE A 216 4.63 -19.97 4.64
C PHE A 216 3.43 -20.62 3.93
N GLU A 217 3.53 -20.83 2.62
CA GLU A 217 2.51 -21.52 1.81
C GLU A 217 3.17 -22.53 0.84
N PRO A 218 2.95 -23.85 0.99
CA PRO A 218 2.22 -24.51 2.07
C PRO A 218 2.83 -24.22 3.46
N SER A 219 2.01 -24.34 4.51
CA SER A 219 2.45 -24.04 5.87
C SER A 219 3.51 -25.04 6.37
N ILE A 220 4.29 -24.64 7.37
CA ILE A 220 5.26 -25.55 8.01
C ILE A 220 4.59 -26.84 8.54
N TRP A 221 3.33 -26.77 8.99
CA TRP A 221 2.59 -27.97 9.39
C TRP A 221 2.27 -28.88 8.21
N ASP A 222 1.93 -28.32 7.05
CA ASP A 222 1.67 -29.10 5.85
C ASP A 222 2.94 -29.81 5.36
N LEU A 223 4.09 -29.15 5.45
CA LEU A 223 5.39 -29.76 5.13
C LEU A 223 5.71 -30.92 6.09
N ILE A 224 5.46 -30.75 7.39
CA ILE A 224 5.62 -31.81 8.40
C ILE A 224 4.67 -32.98 8.13
N ASN A 225 3.40 -32.69 7.83
CA ASN A 225 2.40 -33.70 7.54
C ASN A 225 2.76 -34.48 6.28
N ARG A 226 3.23 -33.79 5.24
CA ARG A 226 3.75 -34.41 4.01
C ARG A 226 4.93 -35.32 4.29
N PHE A 227 5.90 -34.87 5.10
CA PHE A 227 7.07 -35.68 5.45
C PHE A 227 6.68 -36.98 6.18
N ASN A 228 5.66 -36.92 7.03
CA ASN A 228 5.17 -38.06 7.81
C ASN A 228 4.12 -38.90 7.07
N ASP A 229 3.78 -38.57 5.83
CA ASP A 229 2.83 -39.35 5.05
C ASP A 229 3.43 -40.74 4.71
N PRO A 230 2.72 -41.85 4.97
CA PRO A 230 3.25 -43.20 4.78
C PRO A 230 3.44 -43.60 3.31
N ILE A 231 2.86 -42.84 2.37
CA ILE A 231 2.89 -43.12 0.92
C ILE A 231 3.79 -42.12 0.20
N LEU A 232 3.72 -40.85 0.58
CA LEU A 232 4.35 -39.72 -0.13
C LEU A 232 5.54 -39.08 0.63
N GLY A 233 5.74 -39.44 1.91
CA GLY A 233 6.76 -38.84 2.77
C GLY A 233 8.17 -39.42 2.62
N GLY A 234 9.07 -39.00 3.52
CA GLY A 234 10.47 -39.44 3.56
C GLY A 234 11.43 -38.62 2.69
N VAL A 235 12.21 -39.29 1.84
CA VAL A 235 13.21 -38.66 0.95
C VAL A 235 12.49 -37.90 -0.17
N GLY A 236 12.91 -36.68 -0.45
CA GLY A 236 12.31 -35.83 -1.48
C GLY A 236 12.44 -34.34 -1.21
N GLU A 237 11.82 -33.54 -2.08
CA GLU A 237 11.81 -32.08 -2.00
C GLU A 237 10.58 -31.60 -1.22
N TYR A 238 10.82 -30.67 -0.30
CA TYR A 238 9.82 -29.99 0.50
C TYR A 238 9.95 -28.49 0.25
N THR A 239 9.05 -27.95 -0.58
CA THR A 239 9.09 -26.56 -1.03
C THR A 239 7.96 -25.76 -0.40
N THR A 240 8.27 -24.53 0.00
CA THR A 240 7.31 -23.53 0.47
C THR A 240 7.66 -22.16 -0.09
N VAL A 241 6.64 -21.33 -0.27
CA VAL A 241 6.80 -19.91 -0.56
C VAL A 241 6.76 -19.17 0.77
N TYR A 242 7.84 -18.47 1.11
CA TYR A 242 7.88 -17.56 2.24
C TYR A 242 7.53 -16.16 1.75
N THR A 243 6.47 -15.56 2.32
CA THR A 243 6.00 -14.22 1.94
C THR A 243 6.14 -13.26 3.10
N LEU A 244 6.86 -12.16 2.89
CA LEU A 244 6.93 -11.02 3.79
C LEU A 244 5.91 -9.95 3.40
N GLY A 245 5.39 -9.22 4.40
CA GLY A 245 4.42 -8.15 4.19
C GLY A 245 3.00 -8.65 3.94
N GLU A 246 2.10 -7.74 3.55
CA GLU A 246 0.70 -8.09 3.26
C GLU A 246 0.14 -7.30 2.05
N GLY A 247 -0.79 -7.92 1.31
CA GLY A 247 -1.46 -7.28 0.17
C GLY A 247 -0.50 -6.94 -0.98
N GLU A 248 -0.62 -5.73 -1.51
CA GLU A 248 0.22 -5.22 -2.61
C GLU A 248 1.68 -4.93 -2.19
N CYS A 249 1.98 -5.08 -0.90
CA CYS A 249 3.25 -4.73 -0.26
C CYS A 249 3.94 -6.00 0.21
N THR A 250 4.02 -6.99 -0.69
CA THR A 250 4.57 -8.30 -0.38
C THR A 250 5.79 -8.58 -1.23
N ASP A 251 6.72 -9.33 -0.65
CA ASP A 251 7.77 -10.00 -1.42
C ASP A 251 7.83 -11.45 -1.00
N SER A 252 8.18 -12.33 -1.94
CA SER A 252 8.09 -13.76 -1.78
C SER A 252 9.33 -14.46 -2.30
N VAL A 253 9.76 -15.47 -1.56
CA VAL A 253 10.90 -16.30 -1.91
C VAL A 253 10.52 -17.79 -1.87
N ILE A 254 11.07 -18.57 -2.78
CA ILE A 254 10.91 -20.03 -2.80
C ILE A 254 12.02 -20.66 -1.98
N LEU A 255 11.62 -21.41 -0.96
CA LEU A 255 12.53 -22.15 -0.09
C LEU A 255 12.31 -23.65 -0.25
N THR A 256 13.37 -24.39 -0.56
CA THR A 256 13.30 -25.84 -0.78
C THR A 256 14.25 -26.60 0.13
N LEU A 257 13.69 -27.50 0.95
CA LEU A 257 14.45 -28.45 1.75
C LEU A 257 14.49 -29.81 1.04
N ASN A 258 15.67 -30.26 0.66
CA ASN A 258 15.87 -31.57 0.03
C ASN A 258 16.26 -32.59 1.10
N VAL A 259 15.40 -33.58 1.34
CA VAL A 259 15.71 -34.71 2.21
C VAL A 259 16.32 -35.81 1.36
N VAL A 260 17.59 -36.13 1.59
CA VAL A 260 18.35 -37.15 0.86
C VAL A 260 18.61 -38.40 1.71
N PRO A 261 18.87 -39.57 1.09
CA PRO A 261 19.11 -40.82 1.81
C PRO A 261 20.26 -40.77 2.83
#